data_AF-A0A060VSI8-F1
#
_entry.id   AF-A0A060VSI8-F1
#
_cell.length_a   1.000
_cell.length_b   1.000
_cell.length_c   1.000
_cell.angle_alpha   90.00
_cell.angle_beta   90.00
_cell.angle_gamma   90.00
#
_symmetry.space_group_name_H-M   'P 1'
#
loop_
_entity.id
_entity.type
_entity.pdbx_description
1 polymer ?
#
loop_
_entity_poly.entity_id
_entity_poly.type
_entity_poly.pdbx_seq_one_letter_code
_entity_poly.pdbx_strand_id
1 'polypeptide(L)'
;MDVQTCKKNVSYNNFSLSLGILPVYHSLFALAFDDLSNFYPPTHVFSTDESISIHYRVRFFFANWFGEGSKTSYRYCLRRGRISAVLDYCVIDYLFAQSRSDFVAGQAGVSPPLSVQEECLGLAVLDLWRLAKEHNQSVREVCKNVSYKSCLPETHRQEIQQLSRLARYRIRNTLKRFLKKLGRCSVGERSLKLKYLMELAGVEPSHGTETFQVNHPGSQLQQKEPTFNLMRVAGESGIQFSGSHCPADVLVRESAKSLLWVMIMTIILYLLD
;
A
#
# COMPACT_ATOMS: atom_id res chain seq x y z
N MET A 1 9.62 -2.25 -11.80
CA MET A 1 10.11 -3.18 -10.76
C MET A 1 8.94 -4.06 -10.38
N ASP A 2 9.08 -5.38 -10.53
CA ASP A 2 8.08 -6.34 -10.04
C ASP A 2 8.51 -6.84 -8.66
N VAL A 3 7.54 -7.22 -7.81
CA VAL A 3 7.80 -7.85 -6.51
C VAL A 3 8.57 -9.15 -6.77
N GLN A 4 9.82 -9.22 -6.32
CA GLN A 4 10.67 -10.36 -6.62
C GLN A 4 10.33 -11.54 -5.70
N THR A 5 9.79 -12.60 -6.29
CA THR A 5 9.74 -13.94 -5.70
C THR A 5 11.03 -14.67 -6.06
N CYS A 6 11.82 -15.07 -5.07
CA CYS A 6 13.10 -15.71 -5.34
C CYS A 6 13.07 -17.22 -5.09
N LYS A 7 13.71 -17.97 -6.00
CA LYS A 7 14.03 -19.40 -5.82
C LYS A 7 15.57 -19.52 -5.69
N LYS A 8 16.03 -19.76 -4.46
CA LYS A 8 17.40 -20.10 -3.99
C LYS A 8 18.50 -19.00 -3.93
N ASN A 9 19.29 -19.12 -2.84
CA ASN A 9 20.68 -18.71 -2.61
C ASN A 9 21.14 -17.31 -3.05
N VAL A 10 20.42 -16.28 -2.61
CA VAL A 10 20.93 -14.90 -2.66
C VAL A 10 20.94 -14.36 -1.24
N SER A 11 22.12 -13.99 -0.74
CA SER A 11 22.25 -13.33 0.56
C SER A 11 21.42 -12.05 0.58
N TYR A 12 20.81 -11.76 1.73
CA TYR A 12 19.97 -10.59 1.98
C TYR A 12 20.59 -9.27 1.43
N ASN A 13 21.91 -9.11 1.55
CA ASN A 13 22.66 -7.96 1.02
C ASN A 13 22.71 -7.89 -0.52
N ASN A 14 22.74 -9.03 -1.21
CA ASN A 14 22.85 -9.10 -2.66
C ASN A 14 21.55 -8.64 -3.36
N PHE A 15 20.38 -8.80 -2.73
CA PHE A 15 19.11 -8.30 -3.26
C PHE A 15 19.05 -6.77 -3.27
N SER A 16 19.41 -6.14 -2.15
CA SER A 16 19.41 -4.68 -1.99
C SER A 16 20.23 -3.99 -3.09
N LEU A 17 21.43 -4.52 -3.35
CA LEU A 17 22.35 -4.01 -4.38
C LEU A 17 21.77 -4.13 -5.79
N SER A 18 21.14 -5.27 -6.12
CA SER A 18 20.52 -5.48 -7.44
C SER A 18 19.34 -4.55 -7.74
N LEU A 19 18.71 -4.02 -6.68
CA LEU A 19 17.55 -3.12 -6.75
C LEU A 19 17.93 -1.63 -6.57
N GLY A 20 19.23 -1.32 -6.46
CA GLY A 20 19.71 0.04 -6.24
C GLY A 20 19.39 0.61 -4.85
N ILE A 21 18.97 -0.23 -3.90
CA ILE A 21 18.65 0.17 -2.54
C ILE A 21 19.96 0.45 -1.78
N LEU A 22 20.15 1.70 -1.38
CA LEU A 22 21.33 2.14 -0.64
C LEU A 22 21.41 1.45 0.75
N PRO A 23 22.62 1.17 1.27
CA PRO A 23 22.80 0.49 2.56
C PRO A 23 22.04 1.13 3.73
N VAL A 24 21.87 2.46 3.72
CA VAL A 24 21.16 3.21 4.77
C VAL A 24 19.66 2.87 4.87
N TYR A 25 19.06 2.32 3.81
CA TYR A 25 17.66 1.91 3.75
C TYR A 25 17.46 0.40 3.90
N HIS A 26 18.55 -0.37 3.93
CA HIS A 26 18.50 -1.83 3.96
C HIS A 26 17.72 -2.38 5.17
N SER A 27 17.84 -1.71 6.32
CA SER A 27 17.13 -2.08 7.56
C SER A 27 15.62 -1.86 7.51
N LEU A 28 15.08 -1.26 6.44
CA LEU A 28 13.63 -1.12 6.24
C LEU A 28 13.00 -2.40 5.68
N PHE A 29 13.82 -3.27 5.10
CA PHE A 29 13.36 -4.48 4.44
C PHE A 29 13.36 -5.68 5.40
N ALA A 30 12.71 -6.76 5.01
CA ALA A 30 12.81 -8.09 5.59
C ALA A 30 12.44 -9.17 4.55
N LEU A 31 12.64 -10.44 4.89
CA LEU A 31 12.19 -11.59 4.10
C LEU A 31 10.87 -12.10 4.66
N ALA A 32 9.82 -12.12 3.84
CA ALA A 32 8.52 -12.68 4.18
C ALA A 32 8.37 -14.12 3.67
N PHE A 33 7.50 -14.88 4.34
CA PHE A 33 7.05 -16.19 3.91
C PHE A 33 6.30 -16.09 2.58
N ASP A 34 6.22 -17.19 1.83
CA ASP A 34 5.55 -17.21 0.52
C ASP A 34 4.08 -16.77 0.59
N ASP A 35 3.39 -17.16 1.66
CA ASP A 35 1.99 -16.83 1.95
C ASP A 35 1.81 -15.44 2.60
N LEU A 36 2.90 -14.71 2.83
CA LEU A 36 2.95 -13.39 3.46
C LEU A 36 2.39 -13.37 4.90
N SER A 37 2.24 -14.52 5.55
CA SER A 37 1.70 -14.63 6.90
C SER A 37 2.68 -14.13 7.97
N ASN A 38 3.99 -14.19 7.70
CA ASN A 38 5.03 -13.80 8.63
C ASN A 38 6.35 -13.45 7.93
N PHE A 39 7.33 -13.02 8.74
CA PHE A 39 8.68 -12.66 8.31
C PHE A 39 9.74 -13.49 9.03
N TYR A 40 10.82 -13.81 8.32
CA TYR A 40 12.00 -14.41 8.90
C TYR A 40 12.80 -13.39 9.74
N PRO A 41 13.40 -13.81 10.87
CA PRO A 41 14.37 -12.98 11.57
C PRO A 41 15.63 -12.78 10.70
N PRO A 42 16.35 -11.65 10.86
CA PRO A 42 17.55 -11.38 10.06
C PRO A 42 18.70 -12.38 10.32
N THR A 43 18.62 -13.16 11.40
CA THR A 43 19.55 -14.22 11.77
C THR A 43 19.15 -15.60 11.24
N HIS A 44 18.05 -15.72 10.50
CA HIS A 44 17.58 -16.99 9.97
C HIS A 44 18.58 -17.57 8.96
N VAL A 45 18.87 -18.87 9.09
CA VAL A 45 19.72 -19.62 8.15
C VAL A 45 18.83 -20.59 7.38
N PHE A 46 18.76 -20.40 6.06
CA PHE A 46 17.99 -21.27 5.18
C PHE A 46 18.78 -22.56 4.89
N SER A 47 18.11 -23.71 5.03
CA SER A 47 18.64 -25.01 4.62
C SER A 47 18.71 -25.10 3.09
N THR A 48 19.80 -25.62 2.54
CA THR A 48 20.04 -25.65 1.08
C THR A 48 19.22 -26.71 0.32
N ASP A 49 18.60 -27.62 1.06
CA ASP A 49 18.00 -28.84 0.54
C ASP A 49 16.54 -28.63 0.08
N GLU A 50 15.89 -27.55 0.52
CA GLU A 50 14.50 -27.22 0.18
C GLU A 50 14.42 -26.05 -0.81
N SER A 51 13.55 -26.18 -1.81
CA SER A 51 13.20 -25.05 -2.68
C SER A 51 12.19 -24.16 -1.98
N ILE A 52 12.67 -23.17 -1.22
CA ILE A 52 11.83 -22.22 -0.51
C ILE A 52 11.58 -20.99 -1.39
N SER A 53 10.32 -20.56 -1.47
CA SER A 53 9.90 -19.29 -2.06
C SER A 53 9.80 -18.24 -0.96
N ILE A 54 10.46 -17.11 -1.14
CA ILE A 54 10.48 -16.00 -0.18
C ILE A 54 10.28 -14.68 -0.91
N HIS A 55 9.72 -13.69 -0.20
CA HIS A 55 9.53 -12.34 -0.73
C HIS A 55 10.43 -11.35 0.01
N TYR A 56 11.26 -10.61 -0.73
CA TYR A 56 11.99 -9.46 -0.18
C TYR A 56 11.05 -8.26 -0.12
N ARG A 57 10.83 -7.67 1.05
CA ARG A 57 9.73 -6.70 1.24
C ARG A 57 10.12 -5.58 2.20
N VAL A 58 9.59 -4.38 1.97
CA VAL A 58 9.60 -3.31 2.97
C VAL A 58 8.69 -3.76 4.12
N ARG A 59 9.27 -3.86 5.32
CA ARG A 59 8.57 -4.28 6.55
C ARG A 59 8.46 -3.12 7.53
N PHE A 60 9.55 -2.42 7.78
CA PHE A 60 9.60 -1.33 8.74
C PHE A 60 9.23 -0.02 8.04
N PHE A 61 7.99 0.42 8.25
CA PHE A 61 7.40 1.57 7.57
C PHE A 61 6.84 2.60 8.55
N PHE A 62 7.02 3.87 8.20
CA PHE A 62 6.57 5.03 8.96
C PHE A 62 5.53 5.75 8.11
N ALA A 63 4.25 5.67 8.46
CA ALA A 63 3.16 6.12 7.60
C ALA A 63 3.23 7.61 7.27
N ASN A 64 3.73 8.46 8.17
CA ASN A 64 3.77 9.91 7.97
C ASN A 64 5.12 10.41 7.41
N TRP A 65 5.74 9.61 6.55
CA TRP A 65 7.03 9.92 5.93
C TRP A 65 6.97 11.04 4.88
N PHE A 66 5.78 11.41 4.40
CA PHE A 66 5.56 12.38 3.32
C PHE A 66 5.21 13.80 3.81
N GLY A 67 5.21 14.06 5.12
CA GLY A 67 5.18 15.42 5.64
C GLY A 67 3.80 16.07 5.85
N GLU A 68 2.71 15.31 5.77
CA GLU A 68 1.36 15.88 5.97
C GLU A 68 1.03 15.96 7.47
N GLY A 69 0.83 17.19 7.98
CA GLY A 69 0.39 17.46 9.34
C GLY A 69 1.51 17.58 10.39
N SER A 70 1.11 17.62 11.68
CA SER A 70 2.01 17.93 12.81
C SER A 70 2.94 16.79 13.25
N LYS A 71 2.81 15.60 12.64
CA LYS A 71 3.54 14.38 13.01
C LYS A 71 4.28 13.79 11.81
N THR A 72 5.30 14.51 11.32
CA THR A 72 6.12 14.07 10.19
C THR A 72 7.30 13.21 10.65
N SER A 73 7.52 12.09 9.97
CA SER A 73 8.69 11.22 10.17
C SER A 73 9.85 11.64 9.28
N TYR A 74 11.05 11.78 9.85
CA TYR A 74 12.28 12.14 9.13
C TYR A 74 13.52 11.53 9.76
N ARG A 75 14.57 11.35 8.97
CA ARG A 75 15.89 10.94 9.47
C ARG A 75 16.61 12.14 10.07
N TYR A 76 17.33 11.91 11.15
CA TYR A 76 18.15 12.94 11.78
C TYR A 76 19.23 13.45 10.81
N CYS A 77 19.46 14.77 10.79
CA CYS A 77 20.50 15.43 10.00
C CYS A 77 21.29 16.40 10.86
N LEU A 78 22.62 16.41 10.70
CA LEU A 78 23.53 17.31 11.42
C LEU A 78 23.38 18.78 11.02
N ARG A 79 22.88 19.06 9.80
CA ARG A 79 22.67 20.43 9.33
C ARG A 79 21.30 20.94 9.75
N ARG A 80 21.28 21.97 10.60
CA ARG A 80 20.04 22.64 11.01
C ARG A 80 19.24 23.09 9.78
N GLY A 81 17.94 22.84 9.79
CA GLY A 81 17.01 23.28 8.73
C GLY A 81 16.90 22.34 7.51
N ARG A 82 17.60 21.20 7.46
CA ARG A 82 17.37 20.17 6.43
C ARG A 82 16.67 18.95 7.03
N ILE A 83 15.47 18.66 6.51
CA ILE A 83 14.76 17.41 6.77
C ILE A 83 15.38 16.34 5.87
N SER A 84 15.84 15.23 6.45
CA SER A 84 16.33 14.08 5.68
C SER A 84 15.19 13.09 5.46
N ALA A 85 14.88 12.79 4.20
CA ALA A 85 13.76 11.91 3.86
C ALA A 85 13.96 10.50 4.44
N VAL A 86 12.85 9.89 4.90
CA VAL A 86 12.87 8.52 5.45
C VAL A 86 13.20 7.50 4.37
N LEU A 87 12.73 7.75 3.13
CA LEU A 87 12.85 6.89 1.96
C LEU A 87 13.51 7.67 0.81
N ASP A 88 14.31 6.99 -0.01
CA ASP A 88 14.76 7.51 -1.31
C ASP A 88 13.83 7.04 -2.45
N TYR A 89 14.14 7.45 -3.67
CA TYR A 89 13.32 7.10 -4.83
C TYR A 89 13.32 5.60 -5.14
N CYS A 90 14.41 4.88 -4.92
CA CYS A 90 14.47 3.44 -5.18
C CYS A 90 13.57 2.68 -4.20
N VAL A 91 13.58 3.08 -2.92
CA VAL A 91 12.69 2.53 -1.90
C VAL A 91 11.23 2.89 -2.19
N ILE A 92 10.93 4.11 -2.64
CA ILE A 92 9.57 4.52 -3.03
C ILE A 92 9.06 3.70 -4.21
N ASP A 93 9.89 3.48 -5.23
CA ASP A 93 9.53 2.65 -6.38
C ASP A 93 9.24 1.20 -5.96
N TYR A 94 10.06 0.65 -5.05
CA TYR A 94 9.84 -0.69 -4.52
C TYR A 94 8.56 -0.78 -3.67
N LEU A 95 8.38 0.18 -2.76
CA LEU A 95 7.20 0.25 -1.91
C LEU A 95 5.93 0.39 -2.75
N PHE A 96 5.94 1.22 -3.79
CA PHE A 96 4.83 1.30 -4.73
C PHE A 96 4.52 -0.04 -5.38
N ALA A 97 5.53 -0.75 -5.90
CA ALA A 97 5.33 -2.05 -6.54
C ALA A 97 4.75 -3.08 -5.56
N GLN A 98 5.29 -3.12 -4.34
CA GLN A 98 4.81 -3.97 -3.25
C GLN A 98 3.36 -3.64 -2.90
N SER A 99 3.07 -2.40 -2.49
CA SER A 99 1.75 -1.99 -2.03
C SER A 99 0.69 -2.10 -3.12
N ARG A 100 1.02 -1.82 -4.39
CA ARG A 100 0.11 -2.04 -5.52
C ARG A 100 -0.20 -3.51 -5.72
N SER A 101 0.82 -4.38 -5.66
CA SER A 101 0.63 -5.84 -5.79
C SER A 101 -0.30 -6.36 -4.70
N ASP A 102 -0.05 -5.96 -3.45
CA ASP A 102 -0.85 -6.37 -2.30
C ASP A 102 -2.30 -5.88 -2.42
N PHE A 103 -2.48 -4.60 -2.79
CA PHE A 103 -3.78 -3.99 -2.99
C PHE A 103 -4.61 -4.69 -4.06
N VAL A 104 -4.03 -4.96 -5.24
CA VAL A 104 -4.76 -5.61 -6.34
C VAL A 104 -5.09 -7.07 -6.00
N ALA A 105 -4.19 -7.78 -5.32
CA ALA A 105 -4.39 -9.16 -4.92
C ALA A 105 -5.27 -9.30 -3.66
N GLY A 106 -5.44 -8.25 -2.85
CA GLY A 106 -6.16 -8.30 -1.58
C GLY A 106 -5.40 -9.11 -0.50
N GLN A 107 -4.07 -8.95 -0.42
CA GLN A 107 -3.19 -9.77 0.45
C GLN A 107 -2.33 -8.89 1.38
N ALA A 108 -1.53 -9.54 2.24
CA ALA A 108 -0.62 -8.87 3.17
C ALA A 108 -1.31 -7.81 4.07
N GLY A 109 -2.57 -8.06 4.43
CA GLY A 109 -3.39 -7.13 5.22
C GLY A 109 -3.94 -5.93 4.44
N VAL A 110 -3.70 -5.84 3.13
CA VAL A 110 -4.25 -4.76 2.29
C VAL A 110 -5.54 -5.22 1.64
N SER A 111 -6.67 -5.04 2.34
CA SER A 111 -7.98 -5.46 1.88
C SER A 111 -9.04 -4.42 2.27
N PRO A 112 -9.14 -3.32 1.51
CA PRO A 112 -10.07 -2.24 1.83
C PRO A 112 -11.53 -2.72 1.83
N PRO A 113 -12.39 -2.13 2.68
CA PRO A 113 -13.82 -2.45 2.70
C PRO A 113 -14.53 -1.94 1.44
N LEU A 114 -15.63 -2.59 1.02
CA LEU A 114 -16.39 -2.16 -0.18
C LEU A 114 -16.95 -0.73 -0.09
N SER A 115 -17.05 -0.16 1.12
CA SER A 115 -17.50 1.22 1.34
C SER A 115 -16.58 2.26 0.70
N VAL A 116 -15.29 1.95 0.48
CA VAL A 116 -14.31 2.88 -0.12
C VAL A 116 -14.10 2.63 -1.62
N GLN A 117 -15.16 2.18 -2.31
CA GLN A 117 -15.10 1.85 -3.74
C GLN A 117 -14.70 3.06 -4.60
N GLU A 118 -15.15 4.27 -4.27
CA GLU A 118 -14.82 5.46 -5.05
C GLU A 118 -13.34 5.82 -4.96
N GLU A 119 -12.76 5.68 -3.76
CA GLU A 119 -11.34 5.90 -3.48
C GLU A 119 -10.47 4.85 -4.17
N CYS A 120 -10.89 3.58 -4.16
CA CYS A 120 -10.24 2.52 -4.93
C CYS A 120 -10.26 2.80 -6.44
N LEU A 121 -11.37 3.35 -6.97
CA LEU A 121 -11.44 3.80 -8.36
C LEU A 121 -10.49 4.97 -8.64
N GLY A 122 -10.25 5.84 -7.65
CA GLY A 122 -9.25 6.89 -7.72
C GLY A 122 -7.82 6.33 -7.80
N LEU A 123 -7.48 5.32 -7.00
CA LEU A 123 -6.20 4.60 -7.11
C LEU A 123 -6.03 3.95 -8.50
N ALA A 124 -7.10 3.37 -9.07
CA ALA A 124 -7.06 2.83 -10.43
C ALA A 124 -6.81 3.93 -11.50
N VAL A 125 -7.33 5.14 -11.31
CA VAL A 125 -7.03 6.28 -12.19
C VAL A 125 -5.57 6.68 -12.09
N LEU A 126 -5.01 6.78 -10.88
CA LEU A 126 -3.59 7.09 -10.67
C LEU A 126 -2.69 6.03 -11.33
N ASP A 127 -3.01 4.75 -11.16
CA ASP A 127 -2.23 3.65 -11.72
C ASP A 127 -2.28 3.59 -13.25
N LEU A 128 -3.46 3.79 -13.86
CA LEU A 128 -3.58 3.88 -15.31
C LEU A 128 -2.85 5.10 -15.89
N TRP A 129 -2.86 6.23 -15.17
CA TRP A 129 -2.13 7.42 -15.59
C TRP A 129 -0.62 7.22 -15.48
N ARG A 130 -0.16 6.57 -14.42
CA ARG A 130 1.24 6.16 -14.25
C ARG A 130 1.68 5.25 -15.39
N LEU A 131 0.91 4.22 -15.73
CA LEU A 131 1.20 3.34 -16.87
C LEU A 131 1.35 4.12 -18.18
N ALA A 132 0.49 5.11 -18.42
CA ALA A 132 0.58 5.95 -19.62
C ALA A 132 1.90 6.73 -19.65
N LYS A 133 2.33 7.27 -18.52
CA LYS A 133 3.61 8.00 -18.42
C LYS A 133 4.81 7.08 -18.58
N GLU A 134 4.89 5.98 -17.84
CA GLU A 134 6.01 5.04 -17.90
C GLU A 134 6.17 4.40 -19.28
N HIS A 135 5.06 4.10 -19.97
CA HIS A 135 5.10 3.51 -21.31
C HIS A 135 5.24 4.56 -22.43
N ASN A 136 5.32 5.84 -22.10
CA ASN A 136 5.26 6.95 -23.09
C ASN A 136 4.06 6.83 -24.04
N GLN A 137 2.90 6.40 -23.51
CA GLN A 137 1.66 6.22 -24.24
C GLN A 137 0.65 7.31 -23.87
N SER A 138 -0.27 7.60 -24.78
CA SER A 138 -1.43 8.39 -24.41
C SER A 138 -2.31 7.61 -23.43
N VAL A 139 -2.98 8.32 -22.53
CA VAL A 139 -3.94 7.72 -21.60
C VAL A 139 -5.06 6.97 -22.34
N ARG A 140 -5.38 7.40 -23.58
CA ARG A 140 -6.34 6.73 -24.45
C ARG A 140 -5.86 5.33 -24.86
N GLU A 141 -4.58 5.15 -25.18
CA GLU A 141 -4.01 3.87 -25.58
C GLU A 141 -3.98 2.89 -24.42
N VAL A 142 -3.52 3.34 -23.24
CA VAL A 142 -3.55 2.51 -22.03
C VAL A 142 -4.98 2.06 -21.70
N CYS A 143 -5.97 2.95 -21.77
CA CYS A 143 -7.37 2.60 -21.52
C CYS A 143 -7.98 1.61 -22.54
N LYS A 144 -7.34 1.37 -23.69
CA LYS A 144 -7.77 0.34 -24.65
C LYS A 144 -7.24 -1.03 -24.25
N ASN A 145 -6.02 -1.09 -23.74
CA ASN A 145 -5.28 -2.34 -23.51
C ASN A 145 -5.37 -2.82 -22.07
N VAL A 146 -5.51 -1.88 -21.12
CA VAL A 146 -5.56 -2.15 -19.67
C VAL A 146 -6.95 -1.81 -19.15
N SER A 147 -7.62 -2.80 -18.57
CA SER A 147 -8.91 -2.60 -17.92
C SER A 147 -8.70 -1.91 -16.58
N TYR A 148 -9.47 -0.86 -16.26
CA TYR A 148 -9.41 -0.25 -14.92
C TYR A 148 -9.64 -1.24 -13.78
N LYS A 149 -10.36 -2.34 -14.04
CA LYS A 149 -10.58 -3.39 -13.05
C LYS A 149 -9.29 -4.08 -12.65
N SER A 150 -8.29 -4.24 -13.53
CA SER A 150 -7.02 -4.89 -13.15
C SER A 150 -6.18 -4.06 -12.18
N CYS A 151 -6.59 -2.81 -11.90
CA CYS A 151 -5.99 -1.91 -10.93
C CYS A 151 -6.80 -1.85 -9.62
N LEU A 152 -7.80 -2.72 -9.45
CA LEU A 152 -8.67 -2.77 -8.25
C LEU A 152 -8.42 -4.05 -7.45
N PRO A 153 -8.72 -4.04 -6.13
CA PRO A 153 -8.71 -5.23 -5.29
C PRO A 153 -9.72 -6.26 -5.78
N GLU A 154 -9.43 -7.54 -5.57
CA GLU A 154 -10.27 -8.65 -6.05
C GLU A 154 -11.74 -8.51 -5.63
N THR A 155 -11.99 -8.19 -4.36
CA THR A 155 -13.34 -7.97 -3.81
C THR A 155 -14.12 -6.90 -4.58
N HIS A 156 -13.48 -5.78 -4.90
CA HIS A 156 -14.09 -4.68 -5.64
C HIS A 156 -14.29 -5.03 -7.12
N ARG A 157 -13.40 -5.82 -7.72
CA ARG A 157 -13.58 -6.32 -9.09
C ARG A 157 -14.84 -7.17 -9.19
N GLN A 158 -15.03 -8.07 -8.23
CA GLN A 158 -16.19 -8.96 -8.14
C GLN A 158 -17.47 -8.16 -7.94
N GLU A 159 -17.49 -7.22 -6.98
CA GLU A 159 -18.65 -6.35 -6.72
C GLU A 159 -19.07 -5.58 -7.98
N ILE A 160 -18.12 -4.90 -8.63
CA ILE A 160 -18.38 -4.18 -9.88
C ILE A 160 -18.86 -5.13 -10.98
N GLN A 161 -18.40 -6.38 -11.02
CA GLN A 161 -18.82 -7.34 -12.04
C GLN A 161 -20.29 -7.75 -11.87
N GLN A 162 -20.81 -7.79 -10.65
CA GLN A 162 -22.22 -8.10 -10.36
C GLN A 162 -23.17 -6.95 -10.70
N LEU A 163 -22.66 -5.72 -10.85
CA LEU A 163 -23.47 -4.57 -11.24
C LEU A 163 -24.07 -4.72 -12.66
N SER A 164 -25.20 -4.04 -12.86
CA SER A 164 -25.87 -3.96 -14.17
C SER A 164 -24.91 -3.45 -15.26
N ARG A 165 -25.17 -3.85 -16.52
CA ARG A 165 -24.36 -3.41 -17.67
C ARG A 165 -24.27 -1.88 -17.75
N LEU A 166 -25.37 -1.18 -17.46
CA LEU A 166 -25.43 0.28 -17.47
C LEU A 166 -24.57 0.90 -16.34
N ALA A 167 -24.62 0.34 -15.14
CA ALA A 167 -23.79 0.82 -14.02
C ALA A 167 -22.29 0.64 -14.33
N ARG A 168 -21.88 -0.53 -14.81
CA ARG A 168 -20.49 -0.77 -15.25
C ARG A 168 -20.05 0.16 -16.37
N TYR A 169 -20.94 0.45 -17.32
CA TYR A 169 -20.68 1.41 -18.39
C TYR A 169 -20.46 2.83 -17.85
N ARG A 170 -21.30 3.26 -16.91
CA ARG A 170 -21.17 4.58 -16.24
C ARG A 170 -19.84 4.70 -15.51
N ILE A 171 -19.44 3.71 -14.72
CA ILE A 171 -18.14 3.68 -14.03
C ILE A 171 -17.01 3.86 -15.05
N ARG A 172 -16.95 2.98 -16.06
CA ARG A 172 -15.89 3.02 -17.08
C ARG A 172 -15.79 4.38 -17.78
N ASN A 173 -16.93 4.96 -18.17
CA ASN A 173 -16.95 6.25 -18.87
C ASN A 173 -16.58 7.42 -17.96
N THR A 174 -16.92 7.34 -16.69
CA THR A 174 -16.50 8.32 -15.69
C THR A 174 -14.99 8.31 -15.52
N LEU A 175 -14.37 7.13 -15.35
CA LEU A 175 -12.90 7.00 -15.27
C LEU A 175 -12.22 7.52 -16.54
N LYS A 176 -12.70 7.13 -17.74
CA LYS A 176 -12.17 7.62 -19.01
C LYS A 176 -12.22 9.15 -19.13
N ARG A 177 -13.30 9.79 -18.64
CA ARG A 177 -13.43 11.25 -18.66
C ARG A 177 -12.40 11.91 -17.75
N PHE A 178 -12.12 11.36 -16.58
CA PHE A 178 -11.09 11.91 -15.68
C PHE A 178 -9.69 11.73 -16.23
N LEU A 179 -9.39 10.53 -16.69
CA LEU A 179 -8.13 10.21 -17.35
C LEU A 179 -7.84 11.12 -18.56
N LYS A 180 -8.87 11.48 -19.35
CA LYS A 180 -8.73 12.47 -20.45
C LYS A 180 -8.41 13.88 -19.95
N LYS A 181 -8.96 14.29 -18.81
CA LYS A 181 -8.64 15.60 -18.19
C LYS A 181 -7.20 15.62 -17.67
N LEU A 182 -6.80 14.58 -16.94
CA LEU A 182 -5.47 14.44 -16.35
C LEU A 182 -4.36 14.27 -17.39
N GLY A 183 -4.63 13.62 -18.51
CA GLY A 183 -3.66 13.45 -19.59
C GLY A 183 -3.13 14.76 -20.21
N ARG A 184 -3.73 15.91 -19.88
CA ARG A 184 -3.27 17.24 -20.27
C ARG A 184 -2.30 17.87 -19.27
N CYS A 185 -2.18 17.31 -18.07
CA CYS A 185 -1.29 17.82 -17.03
C CYS A 185 0.13 17.27 -17.22
N SER A 186 1.13 18.14 -17.03
CA SER A 186 2.52 17.73 -16.87
C SER A 186 2.72 17.29 -15.42
N VAL A 187 3.07 16.03 -15.23
CA VAL A 187 3.31 15.44 -13.91
C VAL A 187 4.60 14.64 -14.00
N GLY A 188 5.46 14.78 -13.00
CA GLY A 188 6.69 14.02 -12.89
C GLY A 188 6.40 12.53 -12.78
N GLU A 189 7.24 11.69 -13.39
CA GLU A 189 7.06 10.23 -13.39
C GLU A 189 6.91 9.63 -11.98
N ARG A 190 7.67 10.20 -11.02
CA ARG A 190 7.73 9.72 -9.63
C ARG A 190 6.62 10.25 -8.73
N SER A 191 5.96 11.36 -9.08
CA SER A 191 4.92 11.94 -8.22
C SER A 191 3.61 11.14 -8.25
N LEU A 192 3.35 10.38 -9.33
CA LEU A 192 2.16 9.52 -9.40
C LEU A 192 2.26 8.32 -8.46
N LYS A 193 3.45 7.70 -8.34
CA LYS A 193 3.68 6.60 -7.38
C LYS A 193 3.61 7.10 -5.94
N LEU A 194 4.21 8.26 -5.67
CA LEU A 194 4.12 8.92 -4.37
C LEU A 194 2.65 9.21 -4.01
N LYS A 195 1.90 9.83 -4.93
CA LYS A 195 0.48 10.14 -4.72
C LYS A 195 -0.35 8.88 -4.50
N TYR A 196 -0.08 7.81 -5.24
CA TYR A 196 -0.74 6.52 -5.03
C TYR A 196 -0.52 5.99 -3.62
N LEU A 197 0.72 6.02 -3.12
CA LEU A 197 1.04 5.57 -1.75
C LEU A 197 0.37 6.42 -0.68
N MET A 198 0.29 7.74 -0.88
CA MET A 198 -0.42 8.65 0.03
C MET A 198 -1.93 8.35 0.08
N GLU A 199 -2.57 8.19 -1.09
CA GLU A 199 -4.00 7.89 -1.16
C GLU A 199 -4.31 6.48 -0.61
N LEU A 200 -3.41 5.51 -0.83
CA LEU A 200 -3.56 4.16 -0.29
C LEU A 200 -3.60 4.15 1.24
N ALA A 201 -2.84 5.01 1.92
CA ALA A 201 -2.88 5.12 3.38
C ALA A 201 -4.26 5.58 3.90
N GLY A 202 -5.01 6.35 3.10
CA GLY A 202 -6.39 6.74 3.42
C GLY A 202 -7.41 5.64 3.11
N VAL A 203 -7.16 4.84 2.06
CA VAL A 203 -7.99 3.71 1.63
C VAL A 203 -7.86 2.51 2.57
N GLU A 204 -6.65 2.24 3.05
CA GLU A 204 -6.33 1.13 3.94
C GLU A 204 -5.48 1.63 5.12
N PRO A 205 -6.11 2.09 6.22
CA PRO A 205 -5.39 2.63 7.38
C PRO A 205 -4.53 1.60 8.11
N SER A 206 -4.73 0.31 7.88
CA SER A 206 -3.87 -0.74 8.45
C SER A 206 -2.60 -0.99 7.61
N HIS A 207 -2.43 -0.31 6.47
CA HIS A 207 -1.24 -0.47 5.64
C HIS A 207 0.04 -0.13 6.41
N GLY A 208 1.01 -1.05 6.41
CA GLY A 208 2.26 -0.91 7.17
C GLY A 208 2.13 -1.20 8.66
N THR A 209 1.03 -1.82 9.09
CA THR A 209 0.80 -2.28 10.46
C THR A 209 0.78 -3.81 10.51
N GLU A 210 1.49 -4.41 11.47
CA GLU A 210 1.44 -5.85 11.74
C GLU A 210 0.52 -6.11 12.95
N THR A 211 -0.27 -7.18 12.89
CA THR A 211 -1.23 -7.53 13.94
C THR A 211 -1.07 -8.99 14.34
N PHE A 212 -0.98 -9.25 15.64
CA PHE A 212 -0.73 -10.57 16.22
C PHE A 212 -1.79 -10.91 17.26
N GLN A 213 -2.29 -12.14 17.24
CA GLN A 213 -3.12 -12.67 18.31
C GLN A 213 -2.22 -13.19 19.43
N VAL A 214 -2.45 -12.72 20.65
CA VAL A 214 -1.64 -13.08 21.83
C VAL A 214 -2.55 -13.64 22.92
N ASN A 215 -2.16 -14.79 23.47
CA ASN A 215 -2.86 -15.41 24.60
C ASN A 215 -2.51 -14.66 25.90
N HIS A 216 -3.51 -14.43 26.75
CA HIS A 216 -3.26 -13.87 28.08
C HIS A 216 -2.41 -14.86 28.90
N PRO A 217 -1.33 -14.43 29.59
CA PRO A 217 -0.50 -15.29 30.44
C PRO A 217 -1.21 -15.89 31.69
N GLY A 218 -2.54 -15.86 31.75
CA GLY A 218 -3.34 -16.29 32.90
C GLY A 218 -4.66 -16.99 32.55
N SER A 219 -4.98 -17.18 31.26
CA SER A 219 -6.21 -17.84 30.81
C SER A 219 -6.20 -19.36 30.98
N GLN A 220 -5.10 -19.95 31.50
CA GLN A 220 -5.04 -21.37 31.85
C GLN A 220 -5.85 -21.73 33.12
N LEU A 221 -6.36 -20.74 33.86
CA LEU A 221 -7.19 -20.97 35.04
C LEU A 221 -8.65 -20.56 34.76
N GLN A 222 -9.44 -21.56 34.36
CA GLN A 222 -10.90 -21.63 34.51
C GLN A 222 -11.76 -20.53 33.86
N GLN A 223 -11.49 -20.11 32.62
CA GLN A 223 -12.49 -19.42 31.80
C GLN A 223 -12.89 -20.26 30.58
N LYS A 224 -14.19 -20.35 30.33
CA LYS A 224 -14.85 -21.21 29.32
C LYS A 224 -14.74 -20.66 27.89
N GLU A 225 -14.15 -19.48 27.71
CA GLU A 225 -13.92 -18.82 26.43
C GLU A 225 -12.49 -18.25 26.41
N PRO A 226 -11.66 -18.55 25.38
CA PRO A 226 -10.33 -17.99 25.28
C PRO A 226 -10.40 -16.48 24.99
N THR A 227 -9.97 -15.67 25.95
CA THR A 227 -9.77 -14.22 25.74
C THR A 227 -8.42 -14.00 25.06
N PHE A 228 -8.48 -13.64 23.77
CA PHE A 228 -7.31 -13.25 23.00
C PHE A 228 -7.13 -11.72 23.05
N ASN A 229 -5.90 -11.28 23.23
CA ASN A 229 -5.54 -9.89 23.03
C ASN A 229 -4.97 -9.70 21.63
N LEU A 230 -5.38 -8.63 20.96
CA LEU A 230 -4.82 -8.26 19.67
C LEU A 230 -3.66 -7.29 19.92
N MET A 231 -2.44 -7.71 19.58
CA MET A 231 -1.25 -6.86 19.60
C MET A 231 -1.06 -6.25 18.22
N ARG A 232 -1.05 -4.92 18.17
CA ARG A 232 -0.81 -4.15 16.96
C ARG A 232 0.56 -3.49 17.04
N VAL A 233 1.35 -3.58 15.98
CA VAL A 233 2.68 -2.98 15.87
C VAL A 233 2.74 -2.10 14.63
N ALA A 234 3.07 -0.82 14.81
CA ALA A 234 3.29 0.12 13.72
C ALA A 234 4.45 1.07 14.03
N GLY A 235 5.14 1.56 13.00
CA GLY A 235 6.27 2.47 13.15
C GLY A 235 5.91 3.79 13.85
N GLU A 236 4.68 4.29 13.64
CA GLU A 236 4.22 5.58 14.18
C GLU A 236 3.61 5.49 15.59
N SER A 237 2.98 4.36 15.93
CA SER A 237 2.25 4.20 17.20
C SER A 237 2.90 3.21 18.17
N GLY A 238 3.99 2.54 17.78
CA GLY A 238 4.67 1.56 18.61
C GLY A 238 3.83 0.29 18.79
N ILE A 239 3.77 -0.21 20.03
CA ILE A 239 3.05 -1.44 20.39
C ILE A 239 1.75 -1.06 21.12
N GLN A 240 0.62 -1.57 20.63
CA GLN A 240 -0.70 -1.33 21.19
C GLN A 240 -1.42 -2.66 21.42
N PHE A 241 -2.20 -2.76 22.49
CA PHE A 241 -3.02 -3.94 22.80
C PHE A 241 -4.50 -3.53 22.84
N SER A 242 -5.36 -4.33 22.21
CA SER A 242 -6.82 -4.22 22.36
C SER A 242 -7.40 -5.55 22.83
N GLY A 243 -8.20 -5.53 23.89
CA GLY A 243 -8.95 -6.70 24.36
C GLY A 243 -10.12 -7.04 23.44
N SER A 244 -10.62 -8.27 23.52
CA SER A 244 -11.69 -8.80 22.66
C SER A 244 -13.10 -8.23 22.91
N HIS A 245 -13.21 -6.98 23.36
CA HIS A 245 -14.49 -6.26 23.47
C HIS A 245 -14.41 -4.96 22.67
N CYS A 246 -14.70 -5.04 21.37
CA CYS A 246 -14.99 -3.85 20.56
C CYS A 246 -16.49 -3.77 20.33
N PRO A 247 -17.21 -2.73 20.83
CA PRO A 247 -18.31 -2.21 20.05
C PRO A 247 -17.70 -1.66 18.75
N ALA A 248 -18.36 -1.97 17.63
CA ALA A 248 -18.02 -1.37 16.36
C ALA A 248 -18.25 0.14 16.44
N ASP A 249 -17.21 0.92 16.77
CA ASP A 249 -17.23 2.36 16.56
C ASP A 249 -17.07 2.60 15.07
N VAL A 250 -18.24 2.64 14.43
CA VAL A 250 -18.49 3.28 13.16
C VAL A 250 -18.02 4.73 13.29
N LEU A 251 -16.83 5.01 12.78
CA LEU A 251 -16.44 6.36 12.44
C LEU A 251 -17.33 6.77 11.27
N VAL A 252 -18.49 7.36 11.60
CA VAL A 252 -19.38 8.04 10.66
C VAL A 252 -18.56 9.19 10.07
N ARG A 253 -17.86 8.94 8.97
CA ARG A 253 -17.46 10.01 8.07
C ARG A 253 -18.70 10.45 7.32
N GLU A 254 -19.09 11.70 7.55
CA GLU A 254 -20.15 12.38 6.83
C GLU A 254 -20.00 12.13 5.33
N SER A 255 -21.09 11.63 4.72
CA SER A 255 -21.19 11.42 3.29
C SER A 255 -21.13 12.77 2.56
N ALA A 256 -19.93 13.23 2.24
CA ALA A 256 -19.73 14.30 1.28
C ALA A 256 -20.02 13.76 -0.12
N LYS A 257 -21.17 14.18 -0.66
CA LYS A 257 -21.59 13.91 -2.03
C LYS A 257 -20.46 14.28 -3.01
N SER A 258 -20.11 13.33 -3.89
CA SER A 258 -19.13 13.44 -4.98
C SER A 258 -17.65 13.54 -4.54
N LEU A 259 -17.16 12.57 -3.77
CA LEU A 259 -15.75 12.37 -3.42
C LEU A 259 -14.83 12.29 -4.65
N LEU A 260 -15.34 11.83 -5.79
CA LEU A 260 -14.60 11.82 -7.05
C LEU A 260 -14.17 13.23 -7.49
N TRP A 261 -14.98 14.27 -7.23
CA TRP A 261 -14.61 15.67 -7.49
C TRP A 261 -13.61 16.21 -6.47
N VAL A 262 -13.73 15.80 -5.20
CA VAL A 262 -12.80 16.18 -4.13
C VAL A 262 -11.43 15.55 -4.38
N MET A 263 -11.35 14.25 -4.69
CA MET A 263 -10.11 13.58 -5.12
C MET A 263 -9.48 14.27 -6.33
N ILE A 264 -10.27 14.72 -7.30
CA ILE A 264 -9.76 15.44 -8.48
C ILE A 264 -9.21 16.81 -8.11
N MET A 265 -9.91 17.58 -7.27
CA MET A 265 -9.41 18.86 -6.81
C MET A 265 -8.15 18.67 -5.98
N THR A 266 -8.08 17.66 -5.11
CA THR A 266 -6.87 17.34 -4.35
C THR A 266 -5.72 16.88 -5.25
N ILE A 267 -5.95 16.03 -6.25
CA ILE A 267 -4.92 15.58 -7.22
C ILE A 267 -4.43 16.76 -8.08
N ILE A 268 -5.33 17.65 -8.51
CA ILE A 268 -4.98 18.82 -9.33
C ILE A 268 -4.25 19.88 -8.49
N LEU A 269 -4.69 20.15 -7.26
CA LEU A 269 -4.07 21.12 -6.36
C LEU A 269 -2.67 20.65 -5.90
N TYR A 270 -2.49 19.38 -5.52
CA TYR A 270 -1.19 18.86 -5.08
C TYR A 270 -0.17 18.59 -6.20
N LEU A 271 -0.58 18.54 -7.47
CA LEU A 271 0.33 18.29 -8.61
C LEU A 271 0.66 19.57 -9.41
N LEU A 272 0.09 20.71 -9.04
CA LEU A 272 0.31 22.01 -9.69
C LEU A 272 1.02 23.05 -8.81
N ASP A 273 1.34 22.70 -7.55
CA ASP A 273 2.29 23.43 -6.68
C ASP A 273 3.64 22.69 -6.64
#